data_AF-A0A0D2KL72-F1
#
_entry.id   AF-A0A0D2KL72-F1
#
_cell.length_a   1.000
_cell.length_b   1.000
_cell.length_c   1.000
_cell.angle_alpha   90.00
_cell.angle_beta   90.00
_cell.angle_gamma   90.00
#
_symmetry.space_group_name_H-M   'P 1'
#
loop_
_entity.id
_entity.type
_entity.pdbx_description
1 polymer ?
#
loop_
_entity_poly.entity_id
_entity_poly.type
_entity_poly.pdbx_seq_one_letter_code
_entity_poly.pdbx_strand_id
1 'polypeptide(L)'
;MHCRYAVLTHELAGDLAQFDVARWIDVCATWADGGAGPYEAAWAELPLFFQWLRAQTYADPARDLAVHHERAWDGYLRGQLAAYVVPGPRYLNGHSGAKGEADGDGEDEALLGDVLPLATYLGLLWDWAHFWPLLGVPPAAARALEERDRDALHVTGLRQAFDAYRHMLAGFLGDERRAGGYVLGGAQYVRVARRVARYLCEAKTPGKLYAYPLPSEWTWFRAEHDDKIYREKRAKETFQAGLQYLPFLLDHAAPNAALVAYLGEVGRRKTGVLDAIRTKELPRLAWAEDKARAEEAVEAYLARCRNGNGVDGSGSGEAMSVDEPS
;
A
#
# COMPACT_ATOMS: atom_id res chain seq x y z
N MET A 1 -41.20 -9.60 -28.19
CA MET A 1 -40.18 -8.85 -27.42
C MET A 1 -38.93 -9.66 -27.10
N HIS A 2 -39.02 -10.98 -26.83
CA HIS A 2 -37.83 -11.81 -26.53
C HIS A 2 -36.76 -11.83 -27.62
N CYS A 3 -37.11 -11.87 -28.91
CA CYS A 3 -36.09 -11.83 -29.98
C CYS A 3 -35.33 -10.50 -30.07
N ARG A 4 -35.96 -9.35 -29.76
CA ARG A 4 -35.27 -8.04 -29.75
C ARG A 4 -34.34 -7.90 -28.56
N TYR A 5 -34.73 -8.39 -27.38
CA TYR A 5 -33.86 -8.45 -26.21
C TYR A 5 -32.67 -9.41 -26.42
N ALA A 6 -32.90 -10.56 -27.07
CA ALA A 6 -31.86 -11.53 -27.42
C ALA A 6 -30.85 -10.98 -28.45
N VAL A 7 -31.32 -10.22 -29.45
CA VAL A 7 -30.44 -9.59 -30.44
C VAL A 7 -29.64 -8.44 -29.81
N LEU A 8 -30.28 -7.57 -29.02
CA LEU A 8 -29.58 -6.50 -28.30
C LEU A 8 -28.55 -7.05 -27.31
N THR A 9 -28.83 -8.17 -26.65
CA THR A 9 -27.86 -8.83 -25.75
C THR A 9 -26.73 -9.52 -26.52
N HIS A 10 -26.98 -10.07 -27.71
CA HIS A 10 -25.93 -10.69 -28.52
C HIS A 10 -25.04 -9.66 -29.24
N GLU A 11 -25.60 -8.57 -29.76
CA GLU A 11 -24.83 -7.47 -30.35
C GLU A 11 -24.03 -6.75 -29.27
N LEU A 12 -24.65 -6.40 -28.14
CA LEU A 12 -23.95 -5.80 -27.01
C LEU A 12 -22.87 -6.74 -26.44
N ALA A 13 -23.11 -8.05 -26.36
CA ALA A 13 -22.07 -9.01 -25.96
C ALA A 13 -20.92 -9.08 -26.98
N GLY A 14 -21.21 -8.96 -28.28
CA GLY A 14 -20.20 -8.88 -29.33
C GLY A 14 -19.35 -7.62 -29.21
N ASP A 15 -19.99 -6.47 -29.02
CA ASP A 15 -19.32 -5.18 -28.83
C ASP A 15 -18.49 -5.18 -27.54
N LEU A 16 -19.04 -5.71 -26.44
CA LEU A 16 -18.32 -5.84 -25.17
C LEU A 16 -17.19 -6.86 -25.21
N ALA A 17 -17.26 -7.89 -26.06
CA ALA A 17 -16.15 -8.81 -26.27
C ALA A 17 -15.00 -8.18 -27.08
N GLN A 18 -15.31 -7.14 -27.86
CA GLN A 18 -14.32 -6.35 -28.61
C GLN A 18 -13.87 -5.09 -27.86
N PHE A 19 -14.63 -4.67 -26.85
CA PHE A 19 -14.26 -3.59 -25.97
C PHE A 19 -12.99 -4.00 -25.19
N ASP A 20 -12.01 -3.11 -25.16
CA ASP A 20 -10.77 -3.31 -24.41
C ASP A 20 -10.75 -2.26 -23.30
N VAL A 21 -11.00 -2.73 -22.07
CA VAL A 21 -11.05 -1.87 -20.89
C VAL A 21 -9.72 -1.15 -20.64
N ALA A 22 -8.58 -1.80 -20.91
CA ALA A 22 -7.26 -1.20 -20.74
C ALA A 22 -7.05 -0.07 -21.74
N ARG A 23 -7.36 -0.33 -23.01
CA ARG A 23 -7.28 0.68 -24.07
C ARG A 23 -8.24 1.84 -23.84
N TRP A 24 -9.45 1.58 -23.36
CA TRP A 24 -10.41 2.64 -23.03
C TRP A 24 -9.86 3.56 -21.94
N ILE A 25 -9.27 2.99 -20.89
CA ILE A 25 -8.62 3.75 -19.82
C ILE A 25 -7.44 4.57 -20.35
N ASP A 26 -6.59 3.99 -21.20
CA ASP A 26 -5.49 4.72 -21.84
C ASP A 26 -6.00 5.90 -22.67
N VAL A 27 -7.08 5.71 -23.44
CA VAL A 27 -7.71 6.79 -24.20
C VAL A 27 -8.27 7.86 -23.27
N CYS A 28 -8.96 7.48 -22.20
CA CYS A 28 -9.45 8.45 -21.22
C CYS A 28 -8.30 9.24 -20.59
N ALA A 29 -7.13 8.63 -20.37
CA ALA A 29 -5.94 9.29 -19.82
C ALA A 29 -5.41 10.42 -20.73
N THR A 30 -5.57 10.31 -22.05
CA THR A 30 -5.08 11.36 -22.98
C THR A 30 -5.97 12.58 -23.05
N TRP A 31 -7.15 12.57 -22.40
CA TRP A 31 -8.12 13.66 -22.45
C TRP A 31 -7.85 14.61 -21.27
N ALA A 32 -6.78 15.39 -21.41
CA ALA A 32 -6.27 16.30 -20.40
C ALA A 32 -7.03 17.64 -20.37
N ASP A 33 -8.25 17.64 -19.85
CA ASP A 33 -9.11 18.84 -19.85
C ASP A 33 -9.02 19.69 -18.57
N GLY A 34 -8.00 19.50 -17.72
CA GLY A 34 -7.74 20.38 -16.57
C GLY A 34 -8.79 20.36 -15.45
N GLY A 35 -9.72 19.40 -15.46
CA GLY A 35 -10.75 19.17 -14.44
C GLY A 35 -10.99 17.67 -14.18
N ALA A 36 -12.12 17.32 -13.57
CA ALA A 36 -12.58 15.93 -13.44
C ALA A 36 -12.99 15.38 -14.81
N GLY A 37 -11.96 15.05 -15.61
CA GLY A 37 -12.10 14.62 -16.99
C GLY A 37 -12.61 13.18 -17.11
N PRO A 38 -12.75 12.69 -18.36
CA PRO A 38 -13.23 11.33 -18.63
C PRO A 38 -12.38 10.26 -17.95
N TYR A 39 -11.10 10.53 -17.70
CA TYR A 39 -10.22 9.66 -16.93
C TYR A 39 -10.73 9.43 -15.51
N GLU A 40 -11.02 10.49 -14.76
CA GLU A 40 -11.48 10.38 -13.36
C GLU A 40 -12.86 9.70 -13.29
N ALA A 41 -13.75 10.01 -14.23
CA ALA A 41 -15.05 9.36 -14.32
C ALA A 41 -14.91 7.86 -14.63
N ALA A 42 -14.01 7.48 -15.55
CA ALA A 42 -13.77 6.08 -15.89
C ALA A 42 -13.32 5.26 -14.66
N TRP A 43 -12.51 5.86 -13.79
CA TRP A 43 -12.06 5.21 -12.55
C TRP A 43 -13.18 4.91 -11.56
N ALA A 44 -14.13 5.83 -11.41
CA ALA A 44 -15.27 5.63 -10.51
C ALA A 44 -16.24 4.55 -11.01
N GLU A 45 -16.37 4.42 -12.33
CA GLU A 45 -17.30 3.49 -12.98
C GLU A 45 -16.75 2.06 -13.12
N LEU A 46 -15.42 1.89 -13.11
CA LEU A 46 -14.78 0.59 -13.31
C LEU A 46 -15.25 -0.52 -12.36
N PRO A 47 -15.36 -0.31 -11.02
CA PRO A 47 -15.88 -1.35 -10.14
C PRO A 47 -17.32 -1.73 -10.48
N LEU A 48 -18.15 -0.75 -10.86
CA LEU A 48 -19.55 -0.99 -11.24
C LEU A 48 -19.62 -1.80 -12.54
N PHE A 49 -18.75 -1.49 -13.50
CA PHE A 49 -18.61 -2.28 -14.73
C PHE A 49 -18.23 -3.73 -14.42
N PHE A 50 -17.21 -3.96 -13.60
CA PHE A 50 -16.81 -5.31 -13.20
C PHE A 50 -17.89 -6.05 -12.40
N GLN A 51 -18.61 -5.36 -11.52
CA GLN A 51 -19.75 -5.94 -10.81
C GLN A 51 -20.87 -6.34 -11.77
N TRP A 52 -21.18 -5.47 -12.74
CA TRP A 52 -22.20 -5.72 -13.76
C TRP A 52 -21.83 -6.93 -14.62
N LEU A 53 -20.55 -7.04 -15.05
CA LEU A 53 -20.05 -8.20 -15.80
C LEU A 53 -20.20 -9.50 -15.00
N ARG A 54 -19.82 -9.50 -13.70
CA ARG A 54 -19.94 -10.68 -12.82
C ARG A 54 -21.40 -11.09 -12.55
N ALA A 55 -22.35 -10.16 -12.68
CA ALA A 55 -23.77 -10.44 -12.51
C ALA A 55 -24.41 -11.08 -13.76
N GLN A 56 -23.73 -11.04 -14.92
CA GLN A 56 -24.21 -11.69 -16.13
C GLN A 56 -23.99 -13.21 -16.04
N THR A 57 -24.93 -13.98 -16.58
CA THR A 57 -24.80 -15.43 -16.71
C THR A 57 -24.55 -15.80 -18.17
N TYR A 58 -23.44 -16.49 -18.42
CA TYR A 58 -23.07 -16.96 -19.75
C TYR A 58 -23.22 -18.48 -19.82
N ALA A 59 -23.87 -18.97 -20.88
CA ALA A 59 -23.99 -20.41 -21.12
C ALA A 59 -22.64 -21.06 -21.50
N ASP A 60 -21.74 -20.27 -22.06
CA ASP A 60 -20.38 -20.68 -22.44
C ASP A 60 -19.35 -19.93 -21.56
N PRO A 61 -18.61 -20.65 -20.69
CA PRO A 61 -17.56 -20.04 -19.86
C PRO A 61 -16.45 -19.36 -20.68
N ALA A 62 -16.22 -19.76 -21.94
CA ALA A 62 -15.26 -19.10 -22.82
C ALA A 62 -15.73 -17.71 -23.28
N ARG A 63 -17.02 -17.39 -23.09
CA ARG A 63 -17.62 -16.08 -23.34
C ARG A 63 -17.88 -15.30 -22.06
N ASP A 64 -17.31 -15.75 -20.94
CA ASP A 64 -17.38 -15.02 -19.69
C ASP A 64 -16.65 -13.69 -19.84
N LEU A 65 -17.42 -12.64 -20.08
CA LEU A 65 -16.91 -11.29 -20.29
C LEU A 65 -16.23 -10.77 -19.02
N ALA A 66 -16.65 -11.22 -17.82
CA ALA A 66 -15.99 -10.82 -16.58
C ALA A 66 -14.54 -11.31 -16.58
N VAL A 67 -14.31 -12.59 -16.90
CA VAL A 67 -12.96 -13.18 -16.98
C VAL A 67 -12.13 -12.52 -18.08
N HIS A 68 -12.72 -12.24 -19.24
CA HIS A 68 -12.03 -11.57 -20.34
C HIS A 68 -11.51 -10.18 -19.94
N HIS A 69 -12.41 -9.33 -19.42
CA HIS A 69 -12.08 -7.97 -19.01
C HIS A 69 -11.17 -7.94 -17.78
N GLU A 70 -11.30 -8.91 -16.86
CA GLU A 70 -10.42 -9.01 -15.69
C GLU A 70 -8.99 -9.33 -16.12
N ARG A 71 -8.79 -10.19 -17.13
CA ARG A 71 -7.46 -10.46 -17.70
C ARG A 71 -6.86 -9.24 -18.40
N ALA A 72 -7.66 -8.50 -19.17
CA ALA A 72 -7.21 -7.27 -19.83
C ALA A 72 -6.79 -6.23 -18.78
N TRP A 73 -7.60 -6.08 -17.73
CA TRP A 73 -7.31 -5.23 -16.58
C TRP A 73 -6.05 -5.66 -15.81
N ASP A 74 -5.86 -6.96 -15.57
CA ASP A 74 -4.65 -7.49 -14.96
C ASP A 74 -3.42 -7.17 -15.82
N GLY A 75 -3.53 -7.27 -17.15
CA GLY A 75 -2.49 -6.86 -18.09
C GLY A 75 -2.13 -5.38 -17.96
N TYR A 76 -3.14 -4.50 -17.90
CA TYR A 76 -2.96 -3.08 -17.65
C TYR A 76 -2.24 -2.82 -16.32
N LEU A 77 -2.72 -3.41 -15.22
CA LEU A 77 -2.11 -3.26 -13.90
C LEU A 77 -0.66 -3.73 -13.87
N ARG A 78 -0.33 -4.85 -14.52
CA ARG A 78 1.06 -5.32 -14.65
C ARG A 78 1.93 -4.35 -15.42
N GLY A 79 1.41 -3.75 -16.49
CA GLY A 79 2.09 -2.70 -17.25
C GLY A 79 2.41 -1.48 -16.40
N GLN A 80 1.42 -1.02 -15.61
CA GLN A 80 1.60 0.07 -14.66
C GLN A 80 2.60 -0.28 -13.54
N LEU A 81 2.49 -1.48 -12.95
CA LEU A 81 3.34 -1.94 -11.86
C LEU A 81 4.78 -2.26 -12.30
N ALA A 82 5.03 -2.49 -13.58
CA ALA A 82 6.37 -2.77 -14.09
C ALA A 82 7.35 -1.61 -13.82
N ALA A 83 6.86 -0.37 -13.73
CA ALA A 83 7.68 0.78 -13.34
C ALA A 83 8.11 0.74 -11.85
N TYR A 84 7.47 -0.08 -11.01
CA TYR A 84 7.61 -0.06 -9.56
C TYR A 84 8.22 -1.34 -8.96
N VAL A 85 8.12 -2.48 -9.65
CA VAL A 85 8.47 -3.81 -9.10
C VAL A 85 9.77 -4.41 -9.69
N VAL A 86 10.35 -3.81 -10.74
CA VAL A 86 11.57 -4.34 -11.38
C VAL A 86 12.84 -4.10 -10.52
N PRO A 87 13.71 -5.11 -10.31
CA PRO A 87 15.00 -4.90 -9.67
C PRO A 87 16.01 -4.19 -10.59
N GLY A 88 16.19 -2.87 -10.40
CA GLY A 88 17.34 -2.05 -10.88
C GLY A 88 17.23 -1.43 -12.29
N PRO A 89 18.02 -0.39 -12.65
CA PRO A 89 19.15 0.24 -11.96
C PRO A 89 18.79 1.54 -11.20
N ARG A 90 19.71 1.94 -10.32
CA ARG A 90 19.74 3.16 -9.49
C ARG A 90 19.01 4.37 -10.09
N TYR A 91 17.93 4.80 -9.44
CA TYR A 91 17.20 6.03 -9.77
C TYR A 91 17.81 7.29 -9.13
N LEU A 92 19.07 7.24 -8.68
CA LEU A 92 19.80 8.40 -8.17
C LEU A 92 21.23 8.45 -8.73
N ASN A 93 21.35 8.87 -9.99
CA ASN A 93 22.54 9.58 -10.45
C ASN A 93 22.11 10.98 -10.90
N GLY A 94 22.15 11.91 -9.96
CA GLY A 94 22.01 13.34 -10.26
C GLY A 94 21.49 14.13 -9.07
N HIS A 95 22.33 14.30 -8.04
CA HIS A 95 22.44 15.47 -7.12
C HIS A 95 23.01 15.05 -5.75
N SER A 96 24.18 14.39 -5.71
CA SER A 96 24.96 14.27 -4.48
C SER A 96 25.80 15.54 -4.29
N GLY A 97 25.15 16.58 -3.74
CA GLY A 97 25.76 17.82 -3.32
C GLY A 97 25.66 18.05 -1.81
N ALA A 98 25.72 17.00 -0.99
CA ALA A 98 25.82 17.14 0.46
C ALA A 98 26.56 15.94 1.07
N LYS A 99 27.79 16.18 1.54
CA LYS A 99 28.50 15.27 2.45
C LYS A 99 27.83 15.35 3.82
N GLY A 100 27.08 14.32 4.18
CA GLY A 100 26.57 14.05 5.54
C GLY A 100 26.82 12.58 5.86
N GLU A 101 27.14 12.30 7.12
CA GLU A 101 27.88 11.12 7.59
C GLU A 101 27.24 9.75 7.33
N ALA A 102 28.15 8.79 7.15
CA ALA A 102 27.90 7.40 6.84
C ALA A 102 27.53 6.60 8.09
N ASP A 103 26.24 6.53 8.39
CA ASP A 103 25.65 5.34 9.03
C ASP A 103 24.91 4.56 7.94
N GLY A 104 25.59 3.53 7.44
CA GLY A 104 25.19 2.76 6.27
C GLY A 104 24.00 1.83 6.51
N ASP A 105 22.83 2.28 6.10
CA ASP A 105 21.77 1.45 5.53
C ASP A 105 21.42 2.14 4.20
N GLY A 106 21.87 1.59 3.06
CA GLY A 106 21.60 2.11 1.71
C GLY A 106 20.12 1.95 1.30
N GLU A 107 19.20 2.51 2.09
CA GLU A 107 17.75 2.36 2.00
C GLU A 107 17.05 3.46 1.17
N ASP A 108 17.79 4.21 0.36
CA ASP A 108 17.24 5.36 -0.38
C ASP A 108 16.54 5.03 -1.72
N GLU A 109 16.41 3.75 -2.13
CA GLU A 109 16.14 3.45 -3.55
C GLU A 109 14.77 2.89 -3.98
N ALA A 110 13.72 2.80 -3.15
CA ALA A 110 12.38 2.44 -3.69
C ALA A 110 11.18 2.89 -2.85
N LEU A 111 11.08 4.19 -2.51
CA LEU A 111 9.93 4.72 -1.75
C LEU A 111 8.56 4.38 -2.39
N LEU A 112 8.47 4.32 -3.73
CA LEU A 112 7.23 3.95 -4.43
C LEU A 112 6.92 2.45 -4.35
N GLY A 113 7.92 1.58 -4.29
CA GLY A 113 7.70 0.14 -4.08
C GLY A 113 7.18 -0.18 -2.66
N ASP A 114 7.49 0.70 -1.71
CA ASP A 114 7.03 0.62 -0.31
C ASP A 114 5.60 1.15 -0.11
N VAL A 115 5.07 1.85 -1.10
CA VAL A 115 3.68 2.33 -1.12
C VAL A 115 2.72 1.18 -1.43
N LEU A 116 3.13 0.19 -2.23
CA LEU A 116 2.28 -0.95 -2.60
C LEU A 116 1.85 -1.82 -1.40
N PRO A 117 2.72 -2.16 -0.42
CA PRO A 117 2.28 -2.82 0.81
C PRO A 117 1.18 -2.07 1.55
N LEU A 118 1.23 -0.75 1.63
CA LEU A 118 0.18 0.05 2.27
C LEU A 118 -1.12 0.03 1.45
N ALA A 119 -1.02 -0.01 0.11
CA ALA A 119 -2.16 -0.13 -0.79
C ALA A 119 -2.95 -1.43 -0.58
N THR A 120 -2.27 -2.52 -0.21
CA THR A 120 -2.94 -3.83 0.01
C THR A 120 -3.84 -3.90 1.24
N TYR A 121 -3.83 -2.89 2.11
CA TYR A 121 -4.70 -2.89 3.30
C TYR A 121 -6.10 -2.35 2.99
N LEU A 122 -6.98 -3.27 2.59
CA LEU A 122 -8.33 -3.01 2.07
C LEU A 122 -9.34 -2.42 3.08
N GLY A 123 -8.98 -2.26 4.35
CA GLY A 123 -9.91 -1.86 5.43
C GLY A 123 -9.87 -0.39 5.84
N LEU A 124 -8.88 0.38 5.38
CA LEU A 124 -8.69 1.76 5.82
C LEU A 124 -8.69 2.75 4.68
N LEU A 125 -9.63 3.69 4.75
CA LEU A 125 -9.80 4.79 3.82
C LEU A 125 -8.88 5.98 4.15
N TRP A 126 -7.72 5.74 4.77
CA TRP A 126 -6.81 6.86 5.03
C TRP A 126 -6.32 7.44 3.70
N ASP A 127 -6.36 8.77 3.65
CA ASP A 127 -5.80 9.56 2.56
C ASP A 127 -4.30 9.26 2.42
N TRP A 128 -3.82 9.21 1.19
CA TRP A 128 -2.41 8.97 0.88
C TRP A 128 -1.49 10.07 1.39
N ALA A 129 -2.04 11.22 1.76
CA ALA A 129 -1.35 12.25 2.55
C ALA A 129 -0.68 11.70 3.84
N HIS A 130 -1.11 10.53 4.33
CA HIS A 130 -0.53 9.86 5.49
C HIS A 130 0.61 8.88 5.15
N PHE A 131 0.77 8.48 3.88
CA PHE A 131 1.70 7.41 3.49
C PHE A 131 3.15 7.90 3.53
N TRP A 132 3.44 9.04 2.91
CA TRP A 132 4.81 9.58 2.87
C TRP A 132 5.38 9.83 4.27
N PRO A 133 4.63 10.44 5.21
CA PRO A 133 5.09 10.57 6.59
C PRO A 133 5.34 9.22 7.27
N LEU A 134 4.46 8.23 7.08
CA LEU A 134 4.64 6.87 7.64
C LEU A 134 5.89 6.17 7.11
N LEU A 135 6.28 6.48 5.86
CA LEU A 135 7.52 6.01 5.25
C LEU A 135 8.75 6.85 5.65
N GLY A 136 8.58 7.88 6.49
CA GLY A 136 9.66 8.75 6.95
C GLY A 136 10.10 9.81 5.94
N VAL A 137 9.33 10.04 4.88
CA VAL A 137 9.65 11.00 3.82
C VAL A 137 9.38 12.43 4.31
N PRO A 138 10.37 13.34 4.23
CA PRO A 138 10.16 14.76 4.54
C PRO A 138 9.14 15.40 3.57
N PRO A 139 8.28 16.32 4.03
CA PRO A 139 7.23 16.91 3.19
C PRO A 139 7.71 17.56 1.88
N ALA A 140 8.90 18.18 1.90
CA ALA A 140 9.48 18.78 0.69
C ALA A 140 9.83 17.72 -0.36
N ALA A 141 10.36 16.58 0.08
CA ALA A 141 10.64 15.43 -0.79
C ALA A 141 9.35 14.76 -1.24
N ALA A 142 8.36 14.62 -0.35
CA ALA A 142 7.05 14.06 -0.68
C ALA A 142 6.37 14.84 -1.81
N ARG A 143 6.37 16.19 -1.75
CA ARG A 143 5.84 17.01 -2.85
C ARG A 143 6.62 16.84 -4.15
N ALA A 144 7.95 16.79 -4.09
CA ALA A 144 8.75 16.59 -5.30
C ALA A 144 8.47 15.21 -5.94
N LEU A 145 8.28 14.17 -5.13
CA LEU A 145 7.85 12.84 -5.58
C LEU A 145 6.43 12.88 -6.17
N GLU A 146 5.50 13.54 -5.48
CA GLU A 146 4.12 13.73 -5.94
C GLU A 146 4.04 14.51 -7.26
N GLU A 147 4.86 15.53 -7.44
CA GLU A 147 4.92 16.33 -8.66
C GLU A 147 5.57 15.56 -9.80
N ARG A 148 6.69 14.87 -9.54
CA ARG A 148 7.42 14.08 -10.53
C ARG A 148 6.58 12.93 -11.03
N ASP A 149 5.94 12.22 -10.11
CA ASP A 149 5.23 10.99 -10.41
C ASP A 149 3.73 11.26 -10.57
N ARG A 150 3.27 12.52 -10.59
CA ARG A 150 1.85 12.91 -10.62
C ARG A 150 1.03 12.11 -11.63
N ASP A 151 1.60 11.93 -12.82
CA ASP A 151 0.96 11.23 -13.93
C ASP A 151 0.97 9.70 -13.74
N ALA A 152 1.92 9.16 -12.98
CA ALA A 152 2.05 7.73 -12.66
C ALA A 152 1.35 7.37 -11.33
N LEU A 153 1.14 8.34 -10.44
CA LEU A 153 0.58 8.17 -9.09
C LEU A 153 -0.94 7.96 -9.08
N HIS A 154 -1.61 7.99 -10.23
CA HIS A 154 -2.97 7.43 -10.34
C HIS A 154 -2.97 5.93 -9.96
N VAL A 155 -1.87 5.21 -10.26
CA VAL A 155 -1.61 3.82 -9.83
C VAL A 155 -1.50 3.70 -8.30
N THR A 156 -1.26 4.81 -7.62
CA THR A 156 -1.24 4.87 -6.16
C THR A 156 -2.48 5.56 -5.62
N GLY A 157 -3.53 5.77 -6.41
CA GLY A 157 -4.83 6.24 -5.93
C GLY A 157 -4.84 7.52 -5.08
N LEU A 158 -3.85 8.41 -5.20
CA LEU A 158 -3.61 9.53 -4.25
C LEU A 158 -4.80 10.49 -4.07
N ARG A 159 -5.76 10.49 -5.00
CA ARG A 159 -6.99 11.27 -4.89
C ARG A 159 -8.13 10.34 -4.46
N GLN A 160 -9.03 10.83 -3.60
CA GLN A 160 -10.24 10.08 -3.18
C GLN A 160 -11.09 9.57 -4.36
N ALA A 161 -11.12 10.30 -5.49
CA ALA A 161 -11.79 9.86 -6.70
C ALA A 161 -11.25 8.51 -7.25
N PHE A 162 -10.05 8.09 -6.82
CA PHE A 162 -9.41 6.83 -7.16
C PHE A 162 -9.49 5.77 -6.05
N ASP A 163 -10.36 5.93 -5.03
CA ASP A 163 -10.56 4.92 -3.98
C ASP A 163 -11.00 3.57 -4.57
N ALA A 164 -11.89 3.61 -5.57
CA ALA A 164 -12.30 2.46 -6.38
C ALA A 164 -11.10 1.69 -6.96
N TYR A 165 -10.17 2.44 -7.55
CA TYR A 165 -8.94 1.89 -8.10
C TYR A 165 -8.08 1.23 -7.02
N ARG A 166 -7.92 1.87 -5.84
CA ARG A 166 -7.16 1.29 -4.71
C ARG A 166 -7.74 -0.08 -4.32
N HIS A 167 -9.05 -0.21 -4.23
CA HIS A 167 -9.68 -1.49 -3.91
C HIS A 167 -9.40 -2.57 -4.96
N MET A 168 -9.45 -2.20 -6.23
CA MET A 168 -9.16 -3.12 -7.33
C MET A 168 -7.67 -3.51 -7.39
N LEU A 169 -6.75 -2.56 -7.20
CA LEU A 169 -5.31 -2.81 -7.13
C LEU A 169 -4.95 -3.71 -5.95
N ALA A 170 -5.53 -3.42 -4.78
CA ALA A 170 -5.30 -4.24 -3.59
C ALA A 170 -5.86 -5.66 -3.76
N GLY A 171 -7.03 -5.80 -4.40
CA GLY A 171 -7.58 -7.10 -4.78
C GLY A 171 -6.69 -7.86 -5.78
N PHE A 172 -6.08 -7.15 -6.73
CA PHE A 172 -5.11 -7.72 -7.66
C PHE A 172 -3.83 -8.18 -6.94
N LEU A 173 -3.22 -7.32 -6.12
CA LEU A 173 -1.98 -7.61 -5.40
C LEU A 173 -2.14 -8.69 -4.33
N GLY A 174 -3.36 -8.88 -3.80
CA GLY A 174 -3.69 -9.92 -2.83
C GLY A 174 -4.02 -11.29 -3.44
N ASP A 175 -4.17 -11.39 -4.76
CA ASP A 175 -4.46 -12.65 -5.45
C ASP A 175 -3.19 -13.16 -6.17
N GLU A 176 -2.58 -14.21 -5.61
CA GLU A 176 -1.34 -14.79 -6.15
C GLU A 176 -1.48 -15.28 -7.59
N ARG A 177 -2.66 -15.78 -7.98
CA ARG A 177 -2.90 -16.28 -9.34
C ARG A 177 -2.95 -15.13 -10.33
N ARG A 178 -3.52 -13.99 -9.92
CA ARG A 178 -3.69 -12.80 -10.76
C ARG A 178 -2.45 -11.94 -10.80
N ALA A 179 -1.76 -11.71 -9.69
CA ALA A 179 -0.56 -10.88 -9.63
C ALA A 179 0.71 -11.61 -10.08
N GLY A 180 0.81 -12.93 -9.88
CA GLY A 180 2.02 -13.70 -10.22
C GLY A 180 3.29 -13.06 -9.64
N GLY A 181 4.26 -12.68 -10.48
CA GLY A 181 5.51 -12.04 -10.04
C GLY A 181 5.37 -10.64 -9.42
N TYR A 182 4.18 -10.05 -9.43
CA TYR A 182 3.90 -8.75 -8.80
C TYR A 182 3.36 -8.87 -7.37
N VAL A 183 3.19 -10.10 -6.86
CA VAL A 183 2.81 -10.33 -5.47
C VAL A 183 3.88 -9.73 -4.56
N LEU A 184 3.43 -9.00 -3.54
CA LEU A 184 4.33 -8.45 -2.55
C LEU A 184 4.84 -9.56 -1.64
N GLY A 185 6.16 -9.71 -1.58
CA GLY A 185 6.80 -10.68 -0.69
C GLY A 185 6.87 -10.18 0.74
N GLY A 186 7.05 -11.11 1.68
CA GLY A 186 7.19 -10.77 3.11
C GLY A 186 8.38 -9.84 3.41
N ALA A 187 9.41 -9.81 2.56
CA ALA A 187 10.54 -8.88 2.70
C ALA A 187 10.14 -7.42 2.47
N GLN A 188 9.23 -7.15 1.51
CA GLN A 188 8.68 -5.83 1.27
C GLN A 188 7.86 -5.37 2.49
N TYR A 189 7.00 -6.25 3.02
CA TYR A 189 6.23 -5.98 4.23
C TYR A 189 7.11 -5.69 5.45
N VAL A 190 8.21 -6.42 5.63
CA VAL A 190 9.20 -6.16 6.70
C VAL A 190 9.75 -4.73 6.62
N ARG A 191 10.14 -4.29 5.43
CA ARG A 191 10.73 -2.95 5.24
C ARG A 191 9.73 -1.85 5.58
N VAL A 192 8.49 -1.98 5.11
CA VAL A 192 7.43 -1.00 5.41
C VAL A 192 7.04 -1.06 6.88
N ALA A 193 6.91 -2.25 7.47
CA ALA A 193 6.64 -2.43 8.90
C ALA A 193 7.70 -1.75 9.76
N ARG A 194 9.00 -1.88 9.41
CA ARG A 194 10.10 -1.19 10.10
C ARG A 194 9.93 0.33 10.07
N ARG A 195 9.60 0.90 8.91
CA ARG A 195 9.39 2.36 8.76
C ARG A 195 8.18 2.86 9.55
N VAL A 196 7.05 2.15 9.45
CA VAL A 196 5.84 2.47 10.23
C VAL A 196 6.13 2.35 11.72
N ALA A 197 6.82 1.30 12.17
CA ALA A 197 7.20 1.14 13.57
C ALA A 197 8.15 2.25 14.04
N ARG A 198 9.11 2.68 13.22
CA ARG A 198 9.95 3.87 13.50
C ARG A 198 9.11 5.14 13.65
N TYR A 199 8.19 5.37 12.73
CA TYR A 199 7.28 6.51 12.80
C TYR A 199 6.47 6.54 14.10
N LEU A 200 6.00 5.38 14.57
CA LEU A 200 5.15 5.25 15.75
C LEU A 200 5.92 5.29 17.09
N CYS A 201 7.17 4.82 17.11
CA CYS A 201 7.89 4.55 18.35
C CYS A 201 9.04 5.53 18.64
N GLU A 202 9.60 6.18 17.61
CA GLU A 202 10.67 7.15 17.80
C GLU A 202 10.11 8.47 18.31
N ALA A 203 10.78 9.05 19.32
CA ALA A 203 10.44 10.36 19.85
C ALA A 203 10.51 11.41 18.74
N LYS A 204 9.49 12.26 18.66
CA LYS A 204 9.43 13.35 17.70
C LYS A 204 9.46 14.69 18.42
N THR A 205 10.10 15.68 17.80
CA THR A 205 10.19 17.02 18.38
C THR A 205 8.82 17.72 18.34
N PRO A 206 8.24 18.13 19.49
CA PRO A 206 6.97 18.85 19.52
C PRO A 206 7.02 20.12 18.66
N GLY A 207 5.94 20.39 17.92
CA GLY A 207 5.82 21.59 17.07
C GLY A 207 6.60 21.58 15.74
N LYS A 208 7.53 20.64 15.54
CA LYS A 208 8.17 20.38 14.24
C LYS A 208 7.56 19.21 13.48
N LEU A 209 6.50 18.65 14.06
CA LEU A 209 6.16 17.26 13.81
C LEU A 209 5.83 16.99 12.35
N TYR A 210 5.05 17.81 11.63
CA TYR A 210 4.95 17.70 10.16
C TYR A 210 4.56 19.04 9.54
N ALA A 211 5.29 19.45 8.51
CA ALA A 211 4.90 20.57 7.65
C ALA A 211 3.89 20.06 6.60
N TYR A 212 2.64 19.86 7.00
CA TYR A 212 1.58 19.62 6.02
C TYR A 212 1.38 20.90 5.18
N PRO A 213 1.43 20.81 3.83
CA PRO A 213 0.84 21.86 3.01
C PRO A 213 -0.59 22.11 3.46
N LEU A 214 -0.97 23.37 3.61
CA LEU A 214 -2.39 23.71 3.60
C LEU A 214 -2.90 23.58 2.16
N PRO A 215 -4.14 23.11 1.96
CA PRO A 215 -4.79 23.15 0.66
C PRO A 215 -4.76 24.57 0.07
N SER A 216 -4.57 24.69 -1.24
CA SER A 216 -4.54 25.99 -1.94
C SER A 216 -5.86 26.74 -1.83
N GLU A 217 -6.99 26.05 -1.62
CA GLU A 217 -8.30 26.68 -1.42
C GLU A 217 -8.44 27.40 -0.07
N TRP A 218 -7.52 27.17 0.88
CA TRP A 218 -7.53 27.76 2.22
C TRP A 218 -6.68 29.05 2.30
N THR A 219 -6.39 29.66 1.15
CA THR A 219 -5.57 30.88 1.03
C THR A 219 -6.18 32.09 1.77
N TRP A 220 -7.49 32.13 1.99
CA TRP A 220 -8.19 33.16 2.77
C TRP A 220 -8.13 32.93 4.29
N PHE A 221 -7.78 31.72 4.74
CA PHE A 221 -7.66 31.34 6.15
C PHE A 221 -6.29 31.72 6.78
N ARG A 222 -5.43 32.39 6.01
CA ARG A 222 -4.08 32.80 6.42
C ARG A 222 -4.11 34.00 7.38
N ALA A 223 -4.53 33.77 8.62
CA ALA A 223 -4.30 34.71 9.72
C ALA A 223 -4.12 33.92 11.04
N GLU A 224 -2.97 33.24 11.11
CA GLU A 224 -2.23 32.96 12.36
C GLU A 224 -2.76 31.89 13.34
N HIS A 225 -4.02 31.43 13.29
CA HIS A 225 -4.57 30.53 14.32
C HIS A 225 -4.93 29.08 13.91
N ASP A 226 -5.37 28.80 12.68
CA ASP A 226 -5.85 27.44 12.30
C ASP A 226 -4.81 26.55 11.61
N ASP A 227 -3.65 27.09 11.24
CA ASP A 227 -2.51 26.30 10.75
C ASP A 227 -2.07 25.24 11.77
N LYS A 228 -2.04 25.62 13.05
CA LYS A 228 -1.60 24.75 14.14
C LYS A 228 -2.61 23.64 14.38
N ILE A 229 -3.90 23.96 14.40
CA ILE A 229 -4.99 23.00 14.61
C ILE A 229 -5.04 22.00 13.46
N TYR A 230 -4.92 22.46 12.21
CA TYR A 230 -4.88 21.59 11.04
C TYR A 230 -3.70 20.62 11.09
N ARG A 231 -2.48 21.13 11.31
CA ARG A 231 -1.27 20.29 11.38
C ARG A 231 -1.33 19.29 12.52
N GLU A 232 -1.87 19.70 13.67
CA GLU A 232 -2.10 18.81 14.80
C GLU A 232 -3.10 17.72 14.42
N LYS A 233 -4.27 18.07 13.86
CA LYS A 233 -5.27 17.10 13.38
C LYS A 233 -4.68 16.11 12.37
N ARG A 234 -3.93 16.56 11.37
CA ARG A 234 -3.31 15.67 10.38
C ARG A 234 -2.23 14.77 10.99
N ALA A 235 -1.41 15.29 11.91
CA ALA A 235 -0.42 14.49 12.62
C ALA A 235 -1.07 13.39 13.48
N LYS A 236 -2.23 13.70 14.06
CA LYS A 236 -3.09 12.78 14.82
C LYS A 236 -3.65 11.67 13.90
N GLU A 237 -4.29 12.03 12.81
CA GLU A 237 -4.81 11.10 11.79
C GLU A 237 -3.73 10.16 11.25
N THR A 238 -2.54 10.69 10.94
CA THR A 238 -1.42 9.87 10.45
C THR A 238 -0.91 8.87 11.48
N PHE A 239 -0.90 9.27 12.76
CA PHE A 239 -0.54 8.34 13.82
C PHE A 239 -1.56 7.22 13.94
N GLN A 240 -2.86 7.55 13.91
CA GLN A 240 -3.92 6.56 13.90
C GLN A 240 -3.79 5.63 12.69
N ALA A 241 -3.53 6.16 11.49
CA ALA A 241 -3.27 5.36 10.29
C ALA A 241 -2.13 4.35 10.52
N GLY A 242 -0.99 4.81 11.08
CA GLY A 242 0.12 3.93 11.42
C GLY A 242 -0.25 2.80 12.38
N LEU A 243 -1.04 3.09 13.43
CA LEU A 243 -1.51 2.07 14.39
C LEU A 243 -2.35 1.00 13.70
N GLN A 244 -3.12 1.38 12.69
CA GLN A 244 -4.02 0.47 12.01
C GLN A 244 -3.33 -0.29 10.85
N TYR A 245 -2.30 0.29 10.21
CA TYR A 245 -1.49 -0.38 9.20
C TYR A 245 -0.50 -1.39 9.78
N LEU A 246 0.12 -1.08 10.93
CA LEU A 246 1.19 -1.92 11.48
C LEU A 246 0.76 -3.38 11.71
N PRO A 247 -0.42 -3.70 12.27
CA PRO A 247 -0.88 -5.09 12.41
C PRO A 247 -0.86 -5.87 11.10
N PHE A 248 -1.42 -5.28 10.05
CA PHE A 248 -1.49 -5.92 8.73
C PHE A 248 -0.10 -6.16 8.12
N LEU A 249 0.78 -5.15 8.21
CA LEU A 249 2.14 -5.27 7.73
C LEU A 249 2.91 -6.37 8.48
N LEU A 250 2.73 -6.47 9.79
CA LEU A 250 3.35 -7.50 10.60
C LEU A 250 2.78 -8.89 10.33
N ASP A 251 1.50 -9.02 9.97
CA ASP A 251 0.90 -10.30 9.62
C ASP A 251 1.55 -10.90 8.36
N HIS A 252 1.83 -10.05 7.36
CA HIS A 252 2.42 -10.44 6.08
C HIS A 252 3.96 -10.39 6.06
N ALA A 253 4.57 -9.79 7.09
CA ALA A 253 6.03 -9.70 7.20
C ALA A 253 6.66 -11.09 7.42
N ALA A 254 7.67 -11.38 6.59
CA ALA A 254 8.55 -12.52 6.79
C ALA A 254 9.38 -12.36 8.09
N PRO A 255 9.83 -13.45 8.73
CA PRO A 255 10.73 -13.36 9.87
C PRO A 255 12.01 -12.57 9.51
N ASN A 256 12.28 -11.51 10.27
CA ASN A 256 13.43 -10.64 10.03
C ASN A 256 14.10 -10.20 11.34
N ALA A 257 15.39 -10.51 11.46
CA ALA A 257 16.17 -10.25 12.68
C ALA A 257 16.26 -8.76 13.05
N ALA A 258 16.41 -7.86 12.08
CA ALA A 258 16.50 -6.42 12.33
C ALA A 258 15.18 -5.85 12.85
N LEU A 259 14.05 -6.25 12.26
CA LEU A 259 12.72 -5.86 12.72
C LEU A 259 12.41 -6.45 14.11
N VAL A 260 12.78 -7.72 14.36
CA VAL A 260 12.65 -8.36 15.68
C VAL A 260 13.47 -7.62 16.74
N ALA A 261 14.72 -7.29 16.43
CA ALA A 261 15.60 -6.56 17.34
C ALA A 261 15.01 -5.18 17.67
N TYR A 262 14.56 -4.45 16.65
CA TYR A 262 13.94 -3.13 16.80
C TYR A 262 12.67 -3.19 17.66
N LEU A 263 11.71 -4.04 17.31
CA LEU A 263 10.46 -4.19 18.06
C LEU A 263 10.70 -4.69 19.50
N GLY A 264 11.67 -5.58 19.69
CA GLY A 264 12.06 -6.08 21.01
C GLY A 264 12.79 -5.05 21.87
N GLU A 265 13.51 -4.09 21.29
CA GLU A 265 14.09 -2.97 22.01
C GLU A 265 13.03 -1.96 22.42
N VAL A 266 12.15 -1.59 21.48
CA VAL A 266 11.03 -0.69 21.75
C VAL A 266 10.10 -1.25 22.83
N GLY A 267 9.75 -2.54 22.76
CA GLY A 267 8.91 -3.21 23.77
C GLY A 267 9.56 -3.30 25.16
N ARG A 268 10.89 -3.32 25.24
CA ARG A 268 11.63 -3.34 26.51
C ARG A 268 11.65 -2.00 27.24
N ARG A 269 11.37 -0.88 26.57
CA ARG A 269 11.38 0.48 27.16
C ARG A 269 10.14 0.82 28.02
N LYS A 270 9.24 -0.14 28.34
CA LYS A 270 8.03 -0.04 29.20
C LYS A 270 7.89 1.31 29.94
N THR A 271 7.04 2.24 29.52
CA THR A 271 5.57 2.12 29.41
C THR A 271 5.04 2.63 28.07
N GLY A 272 4.41 1.74 27.30
CA GLY A 272 3.86 2.01 25.97
C GLY A 272 4.90 1.80 24.88
N VAL A 273 4.69 0.78 24.03
CA VAL A 273 5.55 0.51 22.85
C VAL A 273 5.55 1.72 21.89
N LEU A 274 4.49 2.51 21.98
CA LEU A 274 4.19 3.65 21.11
C LEU A 274 4.43 4.95 21.89
N ASP A 275 4.96 5.96 21.21
CA ASP A 275 5.44 7.23 21.79
C ASP A 275 4.55 7.76 22.95
N ALA A 276 5.17 7.90 24.13
CA ALA A 276 4.55 8.39 25.36
C ALA A 276 4.13 9.87 25.26
N ILE A 277 4.74 10.63 24.33
CA ILE A 277 4.38 12.02 24.03
C ILE A 277 3.03 12.04 23.31
N ARG A 278 2.88 11.23 22.27
CA ARG A 278 1.65 11.16 21.49
C ARG A 278 0.49 10.60 22.30
N THR A 279 0.67 9.52 23.07
CA THR A 279 -0.43 8.92 23.88
C THR A 279 -1.11 9.88 24.87
N LYS A 280 -0.47 11.00 25.23
CA LYS A 280 -1.07 12.06 26.06
C LYS A 280 -1.89 13.09 25.28
N GLU A 281 -1.63 13.29 23.99
CA GLU A 281 -2.23 14.34 23.16
C GLU A 281 -3.49 13.91 22.40
N LEU A 282 -3.90 12.64 22.54
CA LEU A 282 -4.90 11.99 21.68
C LEU A 282 -6.20 11.68 22.43
N PRO A 283 -7.37 11.73 21.76
CA PRO A 283 -8.65 11.35 22.39
C PRO A 283 -8.60 9.89 22.85
N ARG A 284 -8.61 9.67 24.17
CA ARG A 284 -8.20 8.41 24.81
C ARG A 284 -9.00 7.16 24.40
N LEU A 285 -10.25 7.30 23.96
CA LEU A 285 -11.13 6.14 23.74
C LEU A 285 -11.02 5.53 22.34
N ALA A 286 -11.02 6.35 21.29
CA ALA A 286 -11.06 5.83 19.91
C ALA A 286 -9.79 5.07 19.50
N TRP A 287 -8.66 5.31 20.18
CA TRP A 287 -7.35 4.81 19.76
C TRP A 287 -6.74 3.79 20.72
N ALA A 288 -7.36 3.59 21.89
CA ALA A 288 -6.93 2.55 22.81
C ALA A 288 -7.06 1.16 22.18
N GLU A 289 -8.11 0.94 21.40
CA GLU A 289 -8.35 -0.31 20.66
C GLU A 289 -7.29 -0.52 19.56
N ASP A 290 -7.08 0.47 18.68
CA ASP A 290 -6.08 0.39 17.62
C ASP A 290 -4.66 0.18 18.18
N LYS A 291 -4.35 0.86 19.29
CA LYS A 291 -3.10 0.67 20.02
C LYS A 291 -2.97 -0.75 20.57
N ALA A 292 -3.99 -1.26 21.26
CA ALA A 292 -3.96 -2.61 21.84
C ALA A 292 -3.76 -3.66 20.74
N ARG A 293 -4.46 -3.52 19.61
CA ARG A 293 -4.29 -4.38 18.43
C ARG A 293 -2.88 -4.31 17.84
N ALA A 294 -2.27 -3.12 17.79
CA ALA A 294 -0.89 -2.97 17.34
C ALA A 294 0.12 -3.63 18.30
N GLU A 295 -0.06 -3.46 19.61
CA GLU A 295 0.78 -4.11 20.63
C GLU A 295 0.64 -5.65 20.57
N GLU A 296 -0.59 -6.17 20.41
CA GLU A 296 -0.85 -7.60 20.23
C GLU A 296 -0.17 -8.15 18.95
N ALA A 297 -0.29 -7.43 17.82
CA ALA A 297 0.33 -7.84 16.57
C ALA A 297 1.87 -7.86 16.65
N VAL A 298 2.48 -6.92 17.39
CA VAL A 298 3.92 -6.93 17.66
C VAL A 298 4.32 -8.19 18.43
N GLU A 299 3.61 -8.52 19.51
CA GLU A 299 3.89 -9.73 20.29
C GLU A 299 3.67 -11.00 19.46
N ALA A 300 2.60 -11.07 18.66
CA ALA A 300 2.34 -12.18 17.75
C ALA A 300 3.46 -12.37 16.73
N TYR A 301 3.94 -11.29 16.10
CA TYR A 301 5.07 -11.32 15.17
C TYR A 301 6.36 -11.80 15.85
N LEU A 302 6.68 -11.27 17.04
CA LEU A 302 7.85 -11.67 17.82
C LEU A 302 7.77 -13.16 18.23
N ALA A 303 6.61 -13.64 18.66
CA ALA A 303 6.39 -15.05 18.98
C ALA A 303 6.57 -15.95 17.76
N ARG A 304 5.99 -15.57 16.61
CA ARG A 304 6.14 -16.28 15.34
C ARG A 304 7.62 -16.42 14.93
N CYS A 305 8.40 -15.35 15.07
CA CYS A 305 9.83 -15.36 14.75
C CYS A 305 10.65 -16.23 15.72
N ARG A 306 10.28 -16.30 17.01
CA ARG A 306 10.96 -17.17 17.99
C ARG A 306 10.70 -18.64 17.69
N ASN A 307 9.46 -18.99 17.34
CA ASN A 307 9.06 -20.38 17.10
C ASN A 307 9.54 -20.91 15.74
N GLY A 308 9.63 -20.05 14.71
CA GLY A 308 10.09 -20.42 13.37
C GLY A 308 11.60 -20.79 13.31
N ASN A 309 12.42 -20.20 14.17
CA ASN A 309 13.86 -20.52 14.25
C ASN A 309 14.16 -21.89 14.91
N GLY A 310 13.14 -22.65 15.33
CA GLY A 310 13.29 -23.95 15.99
C GLY A 310 13.24 -25.18 15.07
N VAL A 311 12.98 -25.02 13.77
CA VAL A 311 12.67 -26.17 12.88
C VAL A 311 13.86 -26.60 11.98
N ASP A 312 14.90 -25.78 11.80
CA ASP A 312 16.04 -26.12 10.93
C ASP A 312 17.27 -26.67 11.69
N GLY A 313 17.07 -27.17 12.91
CA GLY A 313 18.17 -27.51 13.83
C GLY A 313 18.07 -28.89 14.48
N SER A 314 17.67 -29.95 13.78
CA SER A 314 17.91 -31.35 14.23
C SER A 314 17.60 -32.37 13.13
N GLY A 315 18.61 -32.63 12.30
CA GLY A 315 18.67 -33.79 11.40
C GLY A 315 20.04 -34.47 11.50
N SER A 316 20.51 -34.68 12.74
CA SER A 316 21.71 -35.45 13.02
C SER A 316 21.43 -36.95 12.86
N GLY A 317 22.09 -37.54 11.86
CA GLY A 317 22.72 -38.85 11.95
C GLY A 317 21.85 -40.04 12.33
N GLU A 318 21.34 -40.73 11.31
CA GLU A 318 21.05 -42.16 11.42
C GLU A 318 22.10 -42.93 10.62
N ALA A 319 23.09 -43.46 11.34
CA ALA A 319 24.05 -44.42 10.83
C ALA A 319 23.31 -45.75 10.60
N MET A 320 23.07 -46.12 9.35
CA MET A 320 22.65 -47.47 8.99
C MET A 320 23.87 -48.39 8.98
N SER A 321 23.97 -49.26 9.98
CA SER A 321 24.79 -50.46 9.96
C SER A 321 23.94 -51.68 9.60
N VAL A 322 24.37 -52.37 8.53
CA VAL A 322 24.48 -53.82 8.40
C VAL A 322 23.19 -54.66 8.30
N ASP A 323 22.97 -55.31 7.14
CA ASP A 323 23.16 -56.76 7.00
C ASP A 323 22.99 -57.21 5.53
N GLU A 324 24.02 -57.88 4.99
CA GLU A 324 23.93 -58.76 3.81
C GLU A 324 23.31 -60.09 4.22
N PRO A 325 22.64 -60.79 3.29
CA PRO A 325 22.71 -62.24 3.31
C PRO A 325 23.20 -62.84 1.99
N SER A 326 23.98 -63.90 2.18
CA SER A 326 24.45 -64.88 1.20
C SER A 326 23.31 -65.68 0.55
#